data_AF-Q46FS7-F1
#
_entry.id   AF-Q46FS7-F1
#
_cell.length_a   1.000
_cell.length_b   1.000
_cell.length_c   1.000
_cell.angle_alpha   90.00
_cell.angle_beta   90.00
_cell.angle_gamma   90.00
#
_symmetry.space_group_name_H-M   'P 1'
#
loop_
_entity.id
_entity.type
_entity.pdbx_description
1 polymer ?
#
loop_
_entity_poly.entity_id
_entity_poly.type
_entity_poly.pdbx_seq_one_letter_code
_entity_poly.pdbx_strand_id
1 'polypeptide(L)' 'MAVKDYYKVQGDSVTRIKQFCPRCGPGTFLADHKNRLTCGKCGYTEFKK' A
#
# COMPACT_ATOMS: atom_id res chain seq x y z
N MET A 1 11.65 6.82 2.65
CA MET A 1 11.05 5.98 1.59
C MET A 1 10.33 6.89 0.61
N ALA A 2 10.82 7.03 -0.62
CA ALA A 2 10.18 7.86 -1.64
C ALA A 2 8.99 7.09 -2.27
N VAL A 3 7.92 7.79 -2.65
CA VAL A 3 6.69 7.19 -3.21
C VAL A 3 6.96 6.29 -4.42
N LYS A 4 8.03 6.57 -5.18
CA LYS A 4 8.47 5.75 -6.32
C LYS A 4 8.81 4.31 -5.95
N ASP A 5 9.26 4.07 -4.73
CA ASP A 5 9.70 2.75 -4.26
C ASP A 5 8.53 1.76 -4.14
N TYR A 6 7.30 2.27 -4.04
CA TYR A 6 6.09 1.45 -3.96
C TYR A 6 5.54 1.01 -5.32
N TYR A 7 6.23 1.36 -6.40
CA TYR A 7 5.90 0.98 -7.76
C TYR A 7 7.06 0.18 -8.35
N LYS A 8 6.84 -1.12 -8.55
CA LYS A 8 7.78 -1.97 -9.27
C LYS A 8 7.40 -1.95 -10.75
N VAL A 9 8.24 -1.32 -11.55
CA VAL A 9 8.12 -1.34 -13.00
C VAL A 9 8.68 -2.67 -13.51
N GLN A 10 7.84 -3.48 -14.16
CA GLN A 10 8.24 -4.68 -14.90
C GLN A 10 7.93 -4.46 -16.37
N GLY A 11 8.93 -4.01 -17.13
CA GLY A 11 8.77 -3.60 -18.52
C GLY A 11 7.71 -2.51 -18.66
N ASP A 12 6.71 -2.75 -19.51
CA ASP A 12 5.57 -1.87 -19.75
C ASP A 12 4.51 -1.89 -18.64
N SER A 13 4.64 -2.79 -17.66
CA SER A 13 3.65 -2.97 -16.60
C SER A 13 4.13 -2.42 -15.26
N VAL A 14 3.37 -1.48 -14.71
CA VAL A 14 3.63 -0.91 -13.38
C VAL A 14 2.89 -1.75 -12.34
N THR A 15 3.61 -2.67 -11.70
CA THR A 15 3.08 -3.45 -10.56
C THR A 15 3.23 -2.66 -9.26
N ARG A 16 2.12 -2.48 -8.54
CA ARG A 16 2.10 -1.74 -7.27
C ARG A 16 2.47 -2.69 -6.14
N ILE A 17 3.47 -2.34 -5.32
CA ILE A 17 3.96 -3.19 -4.24
C ILE A 17 3.03 -3.15 -3.02
N LYS A 18 2.44 -1.98 -2.73
CA LYS A 18 1.56 -1.78 -1.57
C LYS A 18 0.12 -1.53 -2.01
N GLN A 19 -0.82 -2.10 -1.26
CA GLN A 19 -2.25 -1.88 -1.47
C GLN A 19 -2.64 -0.44 -1.09
N PHE A 20 -3.63 0.13 -1.77
CA PHE A 20 -4.22 1.40 -1.37
C PHE A 20 -5.17 1.20 -0.21
N CYS A 21 -5.30 2.22 0.64
CA CYS A 21 -6.32 2.20 1.68
C CYS A 21 -7.71 2.32 1.02
N PRO A 22 -8.63 1.35 1.23
CA PRO A 22 -9.96 1.38 0.63
C PRO A 22 -10.80 2.58 1.10
N ARG A 23 -10.48 3.13 2.27
CA ARG A 23 -11.18 4.30 2.85
C ARG A 23 -10.61 5.65 2.41
N CYS A 24 -9.30 5.75 2.19
CA CYS A 24 -8.66 7.02 1.86
C CYS A 24 -8.53 7.28 0.36
N GLY A 25 -8.71 6.24 -0.46
CA GLY A 25 -8.58 6.35 -1.91
C GLY A 25 -7.12 6.33 -2.40
N PRO A 26 -6.95 6.50 -3.72
CA PRO A 26 -5.64 6.41 -4.37
C PRO A 26 -4.69 7.47 -3.82
N GLY A 27 -3.45 7.08 -3.58
CA GLY A 27 -2.39 7.94 -3.01
C GLY A 27 -2.07 7.65 -1.54
N THR A 28 -2.93 6.93 -0.81
CA THR A 28 -2.61 6.45 0.55
C THR A 28 -2.31 4.96 0.52
N PHE A 29 -1.03 4.61 0.68
CA PHE A 29 -0.61 3.20 0.76
C PHE A 29 -0.82 2.64 2.16
N LEU A 30 -1.27 1.39 2.23
CA LEU A 30 -1.27 0.62 3.46
C LEU A 30 0.16 0.20 3.80
N ALA A 31 0.57 0.46 5.03
CA ALA A 31 1.81 -0.05 5.58
C ALA A 31 1.69 -1.56 5.76
N ASP A 32 2.56 -2.29 5.08
CA ASP A 32 2.63 -3.73 5.11
C ASP A 32 3.44 -4.20 6.33
N HIS A 33 2.75 -4.71 7.35
CA HIS A 33 3.35 -5.43 8.46
C HIS A 33 3.10 -6.93 8.31
N LYS A 34 3.90 -7.75 9.00
CA LYS A 34 3.86 -9.22 8.91
C LYS A 34 2.46 -9.81 9.12
N ASN A 35 1.68 -9.24 10.05
CA ASN A 35 0.36 -9.72 10.43
C ASN A 35 -0.80 -8.79 10.01
N ARG A 36 -0.49 -7.61 9.45
CA ARG A 36 -1.51 -6.59 9.15
C ARG A 36 -1.07 -5.57 8.12
N LEU A 37 -2.02 -5.05 7.38
CA LEU A 37 -1.94 -3.86 6.56
C LEU A 37 -2.57 -2.72 7.35
N THR A 38 -1.88 -1.59 7.54
CA THR A 38 -2.43 -0.46 8.31
C THR A 38 -2.32 0.86 7.56
N CYS A 39 -3.35 1.69 7.62
CA CYS A 39 -3.39 3.00 7.02
C CYS A 39 -3.00 4.05 8.04
N GLY A 40 -1.87 4.72 7.82
CA GLY A 40 -1.41 5.81 8.69
C GLY A 40 -2.32 7.05 8.69
N LYS A 41 -3.20 7.21 7.68
CA LYS A 41 -4.06 8.40 7.54
C LYS A 41 -5.43 8.27 8.21
N CYS A 42 -6.05 7.09 8.16
CA CYS A 42 -7.40 6.87 8.72
C CYS A 42 -7.48 5.79 9.80
N GLY A 43 -6.35 5.17 10.17
CA GLY A 43 -6.31 4.09 11.16
C GLY A 43 -6.89 2.75 10.68
N TYR A 44 -7.29 2.65 9.41
CA TYR A 44 -7.81 1.40 8.84
C TYR A 44 -6.75 0.30 8.93
N THR A 45 -7.09 -0.84 9.52
CA THR A 45 -6.17 -1.96 9.65
C THR A 45 -6.85 -3.23 9.14
N GLU A 46 -6.20 -3.92 8.21
CA GLU A 46 -6.64 -5.19 7.64
C GLU A 46 -5.63 -6.27 8.05
N PHE A 47 -6.07 -7.30 8.76
CA PHE A 47 -5.18 -8.37 9.17
C PHE A 47 -4.99 -9.36 8.02
N LYS A 48 -3.74 -9.66 7.69
CA LYS A 48 -3.43 -10.71 6.71
C LYS A 48 -3.76 -12.04 7.38
N LYS A 49 -4.77 -12.75 6.86
CA LYS A 49 -5.15 -14.09 7.33
C LYS A 49 -4.12 -15.11 6.90
#